data_AF-A0AAF0RAT4-F1
#
_entry.id   AF-A0AAF0RAT4-F1
#
_cell.length_a   1.000
_cell.length_b   1.000
_cell.length_c   1.000
_cell.angle_alpha   90.00
_cell.angle_beta   90.00
_cell.angle_gamma   90.00
#
_symmetry.space_group_name_H-M   'P 1'
#
loop_
_entity.id
_entity.type
_entity.pdbx_description
1 polymer ?
#
loop_
_entity_poly.entity_id
_entity_poly.type
_entity_poly.pdbx_seq_one_letter_code
_entity_poly.pdbx_strand_id
1 'polypeptide(L)'
;MGDELIFEVDVSSEKEIGLAVRVWLDAMTEYEEQVLSASGLALKGGAFIATFPGPDSESTIPRTPDVETSDNPVAVLNQKALSGTRAHKKYLYDYFGPSIDTGFRVFGLASQRFFTLSVEVAWAVAAAAYDASGVMAGNETHHVNDIVLHGRPVLKGVWAGREYPVFAVDRDQADAVNVALAKLTGAGLDAKQIIDVCHACHESDTWPSKLYLPESTNSAFKVEPEDAMQPLFESESSRVGSEEVDEGSQTDEVDALAPGVPLG
;
A
#
# COMPACT_ATOMS: atom_id res chain seq x y z
N MET A 1 18.16 3.96 13.80
CA MET A 1 17.07 3.19 13.14
C MET A 1 15.77 3.79 13.64
N GLY A 2 14.80 4.01 12.75
CA GLY A 2 13.48 4.53 13.14
C GLY A 2 12.77 3.58 14.11
N ASP A 3 11.75 4.09 14.81
CA ASP A 3 10.88 3.28 15.67
C ASP A 3 9.90 2.40 14.85
N GLU A 4 9.79 2.67 13.56
CA GLU A 4 8.94 1.94 12.60
C GLU A 4 9.80 1.26 11.53
N LEU A 5 9.48 -0.01 11.25
CA LEU A 5 10.06 -0.82 10.19
C LEU A 5 8.93 -1.26 9.26
N ILE A 6 9.19 -1.18 7.95
CA ILE A 6 8.30 -1.66 6.91
C ILE A 6 9.00 -2.80 6.20
N PHE A 7 8.30 -3.92 6.03
CA PHE A 7 8.73 -5.04 5.24
C PHE A 7 7.78 -5.18 4.06
N GLU A 8 8.33 -5.39 2.88
CA GLU A 8 7.57 -5.55 1.64
C GLU A 8 7.75 -6.97 1.09
N VAL A 9 6.70 -7.46 0.45
CA VAL A 9 6.71 -8.73 -0.27
C VAL A 9 5.75 -8.62 -1.46
N ASP A 10 6.20 -9.05 -2.62
CA ASP A 10 5.34 -9.15 -3.80
C ASP A 10 4.38 -10.33 -3.64
N VAL A 11 3.10 -10.10 -3.93
CA VAL A 11 2.03 -11.10 -3.83
C VAL A 11 1.21 -11.16 -5.11
N SER A 12 0.87 -12.35 -5.57
CA SER A 12 0.11 -12.60 -6.80
C SER A 12 -1.28 -13.18 -6.54
N SER A 13 -1.57 -13.66 -5.32
CA SER A 13 -2.82 -14.32 -4.95
C SER A 13 -3.26 -14.03 -3.52
N GLU A 14 -4.56 -14.19 -3.25
CA GLU A 14 -5.15 -14.01 -1.93
C GLU A 14 -4.55 -14.95 -0.87
N LYS A 15 -4.10 -16.14 -1.30
CA LYS A 15 -3.47 -17.14 -0.44
C LYS A 15 -2.11 -16.69 0.06
N GLU A 16 -1.34 -16.02 -0.79
CA GLU A 16 -0.02 -15.47 -0.42
C GLU A 16 -0.16 -14.34 0.59
N ILE A 17 -1.17 -13.47 0.42
CA ILE A 17 -1.48 -12.40 1.39
C ILE A 17 -1.84 -13.01 2.75
N GLY A 18 -2.75 -13.98 2.76
CA GLY A 18 -3.10 -14.70 3.99
C GLY A 18 -1.88 -15.32 4.66
N LEU A 19 -1.02 -15.98 3.90
CA LEU A 19 0.21 -16.57 4.41
C LEU A 19 1.18 -15.52 4.96
N ALA A 20 1.39 -14.41 4.25
CA ALA A 20 2.28 -13.34 4.66
C ALA A 20 1.83 -12.72 6.00
N VAL A 21 0.53 -12.46 6.17
CA VAL A 21 -0.02 -11.96 7.44
C VAL A 21 0.22 -12.95 8.57
N ARG A 22 -0.02 -14.25 8.35
CA ARG A 22 0.13 -15.28 9.38
C ARG A 22 1.58 -15.50 9.78
N VAL A 23 2.49 -15.64 8.80
CA VAL A 23 3.93 -15.78 9.05
C VAL A 23 4.48 -14.57 9.79
N TRP A 24 4.00 -13.36 9.47
CA TRP A 24 4.43 -12.16 10.16
C TRP A 24 3.95 -12.11 11.62
N LEU A 25 2.70 -12.50 11.89
CA LEU A 25 2.18 -12.62 13.26
C LEU A 25 2.97 -13.64 14.09
N ASP A 26 3.32 -14.77 13.49
CA ASP A 26 4.15 -15.79 14.14
C ASP A 26 5.55 -15.24 14.45
N ALA A 27 6.18 -14.55 13.49
CA ALA A 27 7.49 -13.93 13.66
C ALA A 27 7.47 -12.84 14.75
N MET A 28 6.41 -12.03 14.82
CA MET A 28 6.22 -11.04 15.89
C MET A 28 6.14 -11.71 17.26
N THR A 29 5.36 -12.79 17.37
CA THR A 29 5.20 -13.56 18.61
C THR A 29 6.52 -14.17 19.05
N GLU A 30 7.23 -14.81 18.12
CA GLU A 30 8.54 -15.41 18.37
C GLU A 30 9.56 -14.36 18.85
N TYR A 31 9.58 -13.19 18.22
CA TYR A 31 10.48 -12.10 18.61
C TYR A 31 10.14 -11.55 20.00
N GLU A 32 8.86 -11.38 20.32
CA GLU A 32 8.42 -10.95 21.65
C GLU A 32 8.86 -11.95 22.73
N GLU A 33 8.64 -13.24 22.51
CA GLU A 33 8.99 -14.30 23.46
C GLU A 33 10.50 -14.44 23.66
N GLN A 34 11.27 -14.44 22.57
CA GLN A 34 12.71 -14.73 22.61
C GLN A 34 13.56 -13.50 22.94
N VAL A 35 13.14 -12.31 22.52
CA VAL A 35 13.97 -11.10 22.59
C VAL A 35 13.41 -10.06 23.57
N LEU A 36 12.10 -9.86 23.60
CA LEU A 36 11.48 -8.78 24.39
C LEU A 36 10.93 -9.22 25.75
N SER A 37 10.88 -10.53 26.04
CA SER A 37 10.30 -11.07 27.28
C SER A 37 10.90 -10.48 28.56
N ALA A 38 12.20 -10.15 28.55
CA ALA A 38 12.88 -9.55 29.70
C ALA A 38 12.59 -8.05 29.91
N SER A 39 12.16 -7.33 28.87
CA SER A 39 11.94 -5.87 28.92
C SER A 39 10.48 -5.48 29.14
N GLY A 40 9.55 -6.45 29.05
CA GLY A 40 8.11 -6.18 29.12
C GLY A 40 7.61 -5.33 27.94
N LEU A 41 8.38 -5.27 26.86
CA LEU A 41 8.01 -4.59 25.62
C LEU A 41 7.21 -5.55 24.74
N ALA A 42 6.33 -4.99 23.92
CA ALA A 42 5.58 -5.72 22.93
C ALA A 42 5.59 -4.96 21.60
N LEU A 43 5.42 -5.70 20.51
CA LEU A 43 5.31 -5.15 19.17
C LEU A 43 3.86 -4.76 18.89
N LYS A 44 3.72 -3.70 18.10
CA LYS A 44 2.49 -3.36 17.39
C LYS A 44 2.76 -3.50 15.90
N GLY A 45 1.75 -3.82 15.11
CA GLY A 45 1.92 -4.00 13.68
C GLY A 45 0.60 -3.98 12.92
N GLY A 46 0.72 -3.98 11.61
CA GLY A 46 -0.42 -4.12 10.71
C GLY A 46 0.02 -4.57 9.32
N ALA A 47 -0.96 -4.78 8.45
CA ALA A 47 -0.75 -5.03 7.03
C ALA A 47 -1.68 -4.16 6.18
N PHE A 48 -1.13 -3.66 5.07
CA PHE A 48 -1.88 -3.04 3.98
C PHE A 48 -1.33 -3.57 2.66
N ILE A 49 -2.08 -3.38 1.57
CA ILE A 49 -1.64 -3.71 0.21
C ILE A 49 -1.63 -2.43 -0.61
N ALA A 50 -0.55 -2.21 -1.34
CA ALA A 50 -0.48 -1.24 -2.42
C ALA A 50 -0.52 -1.98 -3.74
N THR A 51 -1.17 -1.38 -4.74
CA THR A 51 -1.34 -1.99 -6.05
C THR A 51 -0.68 -1.16 -7.12
N PHE A 52 0.08 -1.84 -7.98
CA PHE A 52 0.85 -1.28 -9.08
C PHE A 52 0.43 -1.99 -10.37
N PRO A 53 0.28 -1.28 -11.51
CA PRO A 53 0.71 0.10 -11.75
C PRO A 53 -0.23 1.20 -11.23
N GLY A 54 -1.42 0.86 -10.74
CA GLY A 54 -2.32 1.81 -10.08
C GLY A 54 -3.11 1.14 -8.95
N PRO A 55 -3.63 1.90 -7.97
CA PRO A 55 -3.62 3.36 -7.86
C PRO A 55 -2.32 3.92 -7.26
N ASP A 56 -1.40 3.05 -6.85
CA ASP A 56 -0.13 3.43 -6.24
C ASP A 56 0.98 3.49 -7.29
N SER A 57 2.07 4.18 -6.96
CA SER A 57 3.16 4.44 -7.88
C SER A 57 4.52 4.29 -7.20
N GLU A 58 5.50 3.93 -8.01
CA GLU A 58 6.88 3.75 -7.56
C GLU A 58 7.75 4.90 -8.04
N SER A 59 8.68 5.34 -7.19
CA SER A 59 9.74 6.29 -7.53
C SER A 59 11.11 5.67 -7.36
N THR A 60 12.03 6.05 -8.23
CA THR A 60 13.44 5.70 -8.15
C THR A 60 14.25 6.91 -7.74
N ILE A 61 15.02 6.76 -6.67
CA ILE A 61 15.87 7.81 -6.12
C ILE A 61 17.33 7.41 -6.38
N PRO A 62 18.09 8.15 -7.21
CA PRO A 62 19.51 7.88 -7.41
C PRO A 62 20.27 7.94 -6.08
N ARG A 63 21.12 6.94 -5.80
CA ARG A 63 21.96 6.93 -4.59
C ARG A 63 23.10 7.96 -4.65
N THR A 64 23.46 8.40 -5.85
CA THR A 64 24.47 9.42 -6.14
C THR A 64 23.82 10.48 -7.04
N PRO A 65 23.06 11.43 -6.47
CA PRO A 65 22.32 12.44 -7.22
C PRO A 65 23.19 13.61 -7.71
N ASP A 66 24.47 13.62 -7.35
CA ASP A 66 25.44 14.66 -7.65
C ASP A 66 25.91 14.69 -9.12
N VAL A 67 25.52 13.70 -9.91
CA VAL A 67 25.86 13.60 -11.34
C VAL A 67 24.58 13.53 -12.17
N GLU A 68 24.34 14.57 -12.95
CA GLU A 68 23.32 14.54 -14.01
C GLU A 68 23.78 13.60 -15.12
N THR A 69 22.98 12.57 -15.41
CA THR A 69 23.35 11.50 -16.37
C THR A 69 22.46 11.48 -17.61
N SER A 70 21.45 12.35 -17.67
CA SER A 70 20.51 12.42 -18.78
C SER A 70 19.65 13.68 -18.72
N ASP A 71 19.37 14.28 -19.88
CA ASP A 71 18.43 15.40 -20.04
C ASP A 71 16.95 14.95 -20.16
N ASN A 72 16.68 13.65 -19.99
CA ASN A 72 15.32 13.13 -20.11
C ASN A 72 14.49 13.56 -18.89
N PRO A 73 13.18 13.81 -19.05
CA PRO A 73 12.30 14.09 -17.93
C PRO A 73 12.37 12.99 -16.85
N VAL A 74 12.31 13.40 -15.58
CA VAL A 74 12.41 12.48 -14.43
C VAL A 74 11.37 11.36 -14.50
N ALA A 75 10.16 11.65 -14.97
CA ALA A 75 9.11 10.65 -15.13
C ALA A 75 9.50 9.53 -16.12
N VAL A 76 10.14 9.89 -17.24
CA VAL A 76 10.63 8.95 -18.26
C VAL A 76 11.81 8.14 -17.73
N LEU A 77 12.74 8.80 -17.01
CA LEU A 77 13.86 8.12 -16.36
C LEU A 77 13.39 7.12 -15.31
N ASN A 78 12.37 7.49 -14.53
CA ASN A 78 11.76 6.63 -13.53
C ASN A 78 11.13 5.40 -14.17
N GLN A 79 10.29 5.59 -15.19
CA GLN A 79 9.65 4.49 -15.93
C GLN A 79 10.69 3.52 -16.51
N LYS A 80 11.77 4.05 -17.12
CA LYS A 80 12.87 3.24 -17.65
C LYS A 80 13.63 2.47 -16.56
N ALA A 81 13.78 3.04 -15.37
CA ALA A 81 14.42 2.38 -14.24
C ALA A 81 13.55 1.27 -13.63
N LEU A 82 12.22 1.41 -13.71
CA LEU A 82 11.24 0.45 -13.23
C LEU A 82 10.95 -0.68 -14.24
N SER A 83 11.04 -0.41 -15.55
CA SER A 83 10.75 -1.41 -16.59
C SER A 83 11.78 -2.54 -16.72
N GLY A 84 12.90 -2.45 -16.01
CA GLY A 84 14.00 -3.41 -16.06
C GLY A 84 14.22 -4.15 -14.74
N THR A 85 15.30 -4.93 -14.65
CA THR A 85 15.72 -5.54 -13.38
C THR A 85 16.07 -4.46 -12.36
N ARG A 86 15.51 -4.54 -11.15
CA ARG A 86 15.76 -3.56 -10.08
C ARG A 86 17.27 -3.42 -9.81
N ALA A 87 17.78 -2.20 -9.97
CA ALA A 87 19.19 -1.87 -9.80
C ALA A 87 19.44 -1.24 -8.43
N HIS A 88 19.27 -2.00 -7.35
CA HIS A 88 19.36 -1.52 -5.95
C HIS A 88 20.71 -0.87 -5.57
N LYS A 89 21.78 -1.15 -6.33
CA LYS A 89 23.08 -0.47 -6.16
C LYS A 89 23.09 0.96 -6.70
N LYS A 90 22.23 1.27 -7.68
CA LYS A 90 22.11 2.56 -8.33
C LYS A 90 20.95 3.38 -7.76
N TYR A 91 19.83 2.73 -7.48
CA TYR A 91 18.61 3.37 -7.03
C TYR A 91 18.16 2.86 -5.66
N LEU A 92 17.58 3.77 -4.88
CA LEU A 92 16.56 3.45 -3.89
C LEU A 92 15.20 3.44 -4.59
N TYR A 93 14.29 2.61 -4.10
CA TYR A 93 12.91 2.54 -4.58
C TYR A 93 12.02 3.03 -3.46
N ASP A 94 11.08 3.91 -3.79
CA ASP A 94 10.12 4.50 -2.85
C ASP A 94 8.71 4.35 -3.41
N TYR A 95 7.73 4.32 -2.52
CA TYR A 95 6.34 4.02 -2.84
C TYR A 95 5.43 5.15 -2.37
N PHE A 96 4.52 5.58 -3.23
CA PHE A 96 3.57 6.62 -2.90
C PHE A 96 2.23 6.32 -3.55
N GLY A 97 1.14 6.75 -2.92
CA GLY A 97 -0.19 6.53 -3.44
C GLY A 97 -1.24 6.38 -2.35
N PRO A 98 -2.53 6.30 -2.74
CA PRO A 98 -3.65 6.25 -1.80
C PRO A 98 -3.58 5.08 -0.82
N SER A 99 -3.07 3.92 -1.26
CA SER A 99 -2.98 2.73 -0.41
C SER A 99 -1.84 2.86 0.59
N ILE A 100 -0.71 3.47 0.19
CA ILE A 100 0.41 3.80 1.10
C ILE A 100 -0.05 4.76 2.21
N ASP A 101 -0.68 5.87 1.82
CA ASP A 101 -1.19 6.89 2.76
C ASP A 101 -2.22 6.30 3.73
N THR A 102 -3.05 5.37 3.24
CA THR A 102 -4.03 4.66 4.06
C THR A 102 -3.35 3.70 5.02
N GLY A 103 -2.40 2.91 4.52
CA GLY A 103 -1.66 1.92 5.27
C GLY A 103 -1.04 2.52 6.54
N PHE A 104 -0.31 3.63 6.39
CA PHE A 104 0.28 4.33 7.52
C PHE A 104 -0.73 4.79 8.57
N ARG A 105 -1.95 5.16 8.16
CA ARG A 105 -2.99 5.64 9.08
C ARG A 105 -3.72 4.51 9.77
N VAL A 106 -3.93 3.42 9.06
CA VAL A 106 -4.43 2.16 9.63
C VAL A 106 -3.43 1.67 10.68
N PHE A 107 -2.13 1.74 10.42
CA PHE A 107 -1.08 1.33 11.36
C PHE A 107 -1.03 2.20 12.61
N GLY A 108 -1.37 3.48 12.50
CA GLY A 108 -1.51 4.37 13.65
C GLY A 108 -2.58 3.91 14.67
N LEU A 109 -3.46 2.99 14.27
CA LEU A 109 -4.50 2.40 15.13
C LEU A 109 -4.08 1.04 15.71
N ALA A 110 -2.93 0.52 15.31
CA ALA A 110 -2.41 -0.73 15.83
C ALA A 110 -2.10 -0.63 17.33
N SER A 111 -2.26 -1.74 18.01
CA SER A 111 -1.89 -1.90 19.42
C SER A 111 -1.17 -3.23 19.60
N GLN A 112 -0.71 -3.51 20.82
CA GLN A 112 -0.17 -4.83 21.15
C GLN A 112 -1.18 -5.95 20.81
N ARG A 113 -2.45 -5.75 21.15
CA ARG A 113 -3.50 -6.75 20.91
C ARG A 113 -3.98 -6.80 19.46
N PHE A 114 -4.13 -5.64 18.82
CA PHE A 114 -4.76 -5.55 17.50
C PHE A 114 -3.72 -5.30 16.42
N PHE A 115 -3.54 -6.31 15.56
CA PHE A 115 -2.78 -6.19 14.33
C PHE A 115 -3.70 -5.68 13.21
N THR A 116 -3.59 -4.41 12.86
CA THR A 116 -4.55 -3.74 11.98
C THR A 116 -4.39 -4.16 10.52
N LEU A 117 -5.51 -4.32 9.82
CA LEU A 117 -5.57 -4.69 8.42
C LEU A 117 -6.29 -3.59 7.63
N SER A 118 -5.77 -3.28 6.44
CA SER A 118 -6.57 -2.56 5.43
C SER A 118 -7.74 -3.44 4.97
N VAL A 119 -8.76 -2.81 4.37
CA VAL A 119 -9.92 -3.50 3.78
C VAL A 119 -9.49 -4.53 2.75
N GLU A 120 -8.51 -4.17 1.91
CA GLU A 120 -7.99 -5.02 0.83
C GLU A 120 -7.33 -6.28 1.39
N VAL A 121 -6.54 -6.14 2.47
CA VAL A 121 -5.94 -7.28 3.16
C VAL A 121 -7.01 -8.15 3.80
N ALA A 122 -7.95 -7.55 4.55
CA ALA A 122 -9.04 -8.30 5.18
C ALA A 122 -9.86 -9.09 4.16
N TRP A 123 -10.12 -8.50 3.00
CA TRP A 123 -10.82 -9.16 1.91
C TRP A 123 -10.04 -10.33 1.33
N ALA A 124 -8.75 -10.14 1.07
CA ALA A 124 -7.88 -11.21 0.56
C ALA A 124 -7.78 -12.37 1.55
N VAL A 125 -7.60 -12.10 2.86
CA VAL A 125 -7.56 -13.16 3.88
C VAL A 125 -8.90 -13.92 3.93
N ALA A 126 -10.03 -13.22 3.86
CA ALA A 126 -11.34 -13.85 3.84
C ALA A 126 -11.58 -14.67 2.56
N ALA A 127 -11.18 -14.15 1.39
CA ALA A 127 -11.28 -14.83 0.09
C ALA A 127 -10.32 -16.03 -0.03
N ALA A 128 -9.21 -16.05 0.71
CA ALA A 128 -8.31 -17.19 0.77
C ALA A 128 -8.89 -18.32 1.64
N ALA A 129 -9.63 -17.97 2.68
CA ALA A 129 -10.25 -18.93 3.60
C ALA A 129 -11.58 -19.49 3.06
N TYR A 130 -12.34 -18.67 2.32
CA TYR A 130 -13.68 -18.98 1.83
C TYR A 130 -13.82 -18.68 0.35
N ASP A 131 -14.52 -19.56 -0.37
CA ASP A 131 -14.92 -19.24 -1.73
C ASP A 131 -16.00 -18.14 -1.76
N ALA A 132 -16.34 -17.67 -2.96
CA ALA A 132 -17.37 -16.66 -3.17
C ALA A 132 -18.78 -17.08 -2.68
N SER A 133 -19.02 -18.38 -2.43
CA SER A 133 -20.27 -18.89 -1.86
C SER A 133 -20.27 -18.94 -0.32
N GLY A 134 -19.15 -18.54 0.32
CA GLY A 134 -18.98 -18.58 1.76
C GLY A 134 -18.72 -19.98 2.30
N VAL A 135 -18.33 -20.93 1.44
CA VAL A 135 -17.90 -22.26 1.85
C VAL A 135 -16.39 -22.21 2.10
N MET A 136 -15.95 -22.75 3.23
CA MET A 136 -14.52 -22.88 3.52
C MET A 136 -13.85 -23.69 2.41
N ALA A 137 -12.93 -23.05 1.69
CA ALA A 137 -12.22 -23.61 0.54
C ALA A 137 -10.74 -23.88 0.85
N GLY A 138 -10.28 -23.54 2.06
CA GLY A 138 -8.85 -23.51 2.45
C GLY A 138 -8.38 -24.60 3.41
N ASN A 139 -7.07 -24.57 3.65
CA ASN A 139 -6.34 -25.31 4.71
C ASN A 139 -6.44 -24.52 6.04
N GLU A 140 -6.11 -25.12 7.18
CA GLU A 140 -6.13 -24.47 8.52
C GLU A 140 -5.34 -23.14 8.59
N THR A 141 -4.40 -22.92 7.68
CA THR A 141 -3.56 -21.71 7.58
C THR A 141 -4.33 -20.44 7.21
N HIS A 142 -5.52 -20.57 6.61
CA HIS A 142 -6.32 -19.43 6.18
C HIS A 142 -7.64 -19.43 6.96
N HIS A 143 -7.74 -18.58 7.97
CA HIS A 143 -8.95 -18.38 8.78
C HIS A 143 -9.20 -16.90 9.06
N VAL A 144 -10.43 -16.60 9.48
CA VAL A 144 -10.86 -15.25 9.89
C VAL A 144 -11.47 -15.20 11.27
N ASN A 145 -11.43 -16.31 12.03
CA ASN A 145 -12.07 -16.43 13.34
C ASN A 145 -11.55 -15.41 14.38
N ASP A 146 -10.36 -14.89 14.13
CA ASP A 146 -9.64 -13.90 14.92
C ASP A 146 -9.67 -12.50 14.31
N ILE A 147 -10.36 -12.32 13.17
CA ILE A 147 -10.53 -11.02 12.55
C ILE A 147 -11.75 -10.33 13.14
N VAL A 148 -11.55 -9.09 13.59
CA VAL A 148 -12.60 -8.24 14.15
C VAL A 148 -12.69 -6.92 13.38
N LEU A 149 -13.87 -6.29 13.40
CA LEU A 149 -14.00 -4.88 13.03
C LEU A 149 -13.48 -4.05 14.20
N HIS A 150 -12.28 -3.50 14.04
CA HIS A 150 -11.61 -2.72 15.07
C HIS A 150 -12.24 -1.32 15.22
N GLY A 151 -12.72 -0.73 14.12
CA GLY A 151 -13.38 0.56 14.15
C GLY A 151 -13.76 1.11 12.78
N ARG A 152 -14.34 2.32 12.78
CA ARG A 152 -14.69 3.08 11.56
C ARG A 152 -14.24 4.54 11.64
N PRO A 153 -12.96 4.81 11.93
CA PRO A 153 -12.48 6.18 12.05
C PRO A 153 -12.49 6.89 10.69
N VAL A 154 -12.61 8.22 10.75
CA VAL A 154 -12.29 9.07 9.60
C VAL A 154 -10.77 9.27 9.55
N LEU A 155 -10.13 8.78 8.49
CA LEU A 155 -8.67 8.90 8.32
C LEU A 155 -8.32 10.27 7.74
N LYS A 156 -7.76 11.17 8.57
CA LYS A 156 -7.56 12.60 8.26
C LYS A 156 -6.69 12.90 7.03
N GLY A 157 -7.30 13.25 5.90
CA GLY A 157 -6.57 13.62 4.67
C GLY A 157 -6.43 12.49 3.65
N VAL A 158 -7.23 11.43 3.79
CA VAL A 158 -7.43 10.34 2.83
C VAL A 158 -8.94 10.08 2.85
N TRP A 159 -9.49 9.50 1.78
CA TRP A 159 -10.90 9.10 1.70
C TRP A 159 -11.90 10.28 1.83
N ALA A 160 -11.49 11.52 1.56
CA ALA A 160 -12.35 12.71 1.58
C ALA A 160 -13.19 12.89 2.86
N GLY A 161 -12.67 12.45 4.01
CA GLY A 161 -13.37 12.54 5.29
C GLY A 161 -14.44 11.45 5.52
N ARG A 162 -14.50 10.42 4.65
CA ARG A 162 -15.34 9.23 4.83
C ARG A 162 -14.78 8.34 5.95
N GLU A 163 -15.69 7.63 6.64
CA GLU A 163 -15.31 6.56 7.55
C GLU A 163 -14.64 5.41 6.79
N TYR A 164 -13.53 4.92 7.33
CA TYR A 164 -12.82 3.76 6.81
C TYR A 164 -13.00 2.57 7.77
N PRO A 165 -13.59 1.43 7.33
CA PRO A 165 -13.68 0.24 8.15
C PRO A 165 -12.28 -0.36 8.35
N VAL A 166 -11.82 -0.34 9.59
CA VAL A 166 -10.53 -0.93 9.98
C VAL A 166 -10.79 -2.30 10.56
N PHE A 167 -10.22 -3.32 9.92
CA PHE A 167 -10.20 -4.67 10.46
C PHE A 167 -8.92 -4.88 11.28
N ALA A 168 -8.91 -5.87 12.16
CA ALA A 168 -7.70 -6.29 12.85
C ALA A 168 -7.73 -7.77 13.18
N VAL A 169 -6.56 -8.39 13.24
CA VAL A 169 -6.38 -9.67 13.93
C VAL A 169 -6.27 -9.41 15.43
N ASP A 170 -7.14 -10.03 16.21
CA ASP A 170 -7.11 -10.01 17.68
C ASP A 170 -6.13 -11.09 18.19
N ARG A 171 -4.91 -10.65 18.50
CA ARG A 171 -3.81 -11.52 18.96
C ARG A 171 -4.07 -12.15 20.32
N ASP A 172 -4.96 -11.53 21.12
CA ASP A 172 -5.29 -11.98 22.47
C ASP A 172 -6.75 -12.45 22.58
N GLN A 173 -7.35 -12.91 21.48
CA GLN A 173 -8.76 -13.35 21.45
C GLN A 173 -9.08 -14.48 22.44
N ALA A 174 -8.08 -15.27 22.84
CA ALA A 174 -8.23 -16.40 23.75
C ALA A 174 -8.13 -16.01 25.23
N ASP A 175 -7.73 -14.77 25.55
CA ASP A 175 -7.68 -14.29 26.92
C ASP A 175 -9.09 -14.25 27.55
N ALA A 176 -9.21 -14.70 28.80
CA ALA A 176 -10.51 -14.89 29.45
C ALA A 176 -11.28 -13.57 29.62
N VAL A 177 -10.58 -12.45 29.86
CA VAL A 177 -11.19 -11.12 29.98
C VAL A 177 -11.66 -10.67 28.60
N ASN A 178 -10.84 -10.85 27.57
CA ASN A 178 -11.19 -10.51 26.20
C ASN A 178 -12.40 -11.30 25.68
N VAL A 179 -12.46 -12.61 25.96
CA VAL A 179 -13.62 -13.46 25.67
C VAL A 179 -14.88 -12.97 26.39
N ALA A 180 -14.75 -12.52 27.64
CA ALA A 180 -15.89 -11.96 28.39
C ALA A 180 -16.34 -10.61 27.82
N LEU A 181 -15.40 -9.73 27.45
CA LEU A 181 -15.68 -8.42 26.85
C LEU A 181 -16.29 -8.54 25.46
N ALA A 182 -15.85 -9.50 24.63
CA ALA A 182 -16.40 -9.74 23.30
C ALA A 182 -17.91 -10.02 23.35
N LYS A 183 -18.39 -10.71 24.39
CA LYS A 183 -19.82 -10.98 24.61
C LYS A 183 -20.65 -9.71 24.86
N LEU A 184 -20.02 -8.61 25.30
CA LEU A 184 -20.68 -7.33 25.51
C LEU A 184 -20.77 -6.51 24.21
N THR A 185 -19.81 -6.70 23.29
CA THR A 185 -19.70 -5.92 22.05
C THR A 185 -20.52 -6.48 20.88
N GLY A 186 -20.96 -7.74 20.96
CA GLY A 186 -21.82 -8.38 19.96
C GLY A 186 -21.28 -9.72 19.47
N ALA A 187 -21.95 -10.30 18.47
CA ALA A 187 -21.51 -11.54 17.82
C ALA A 187 -20.20 -11.30 17.03
N GLY A 188 -19.32 -12.30 17.00
CA GLY A 188 -18.13 -12.29 16.16
C GLY A 188 -18.48 -12.13 14.68
N LEU A 189 -17.52 -11.65 13.89
CA LEU A 189 -17.68 -11.56 12.45
C LEU A 189 -17.52 -12.94 11.83
N ASP A 190 -18.43 -13.30 10.94
CA ASP A 190 -18.18 -14.39 10.00
C ASP A 190 -17.48 -13.89 8.74
N ALA A 191 -16.90 -14.82 7.98
CA ALA A 191 -16.17 -14.48 6.76
C ALA A 191 -17.03 -13.81 5.71
N LYS A 192 -18.31 -14.18 5.62
CA LYS A 192 -19.23 -13.60 4.64
C LYS A 192 -19.46 -12.12 4.95
N GLN A 193 -19.61 -11.75 6.22
CA GLN A 193 -19.74 -10.36 6.63
C GLN A 193 -18.50 -9.53 6.28
N ILE A 194 -17.30 -10.09 6.44
CA ILE A 194 -16.06 -9.44 6.04
C ILE A 194 -16.05 -9.24 4.52
N ILE A 195 -16.33 -10.29 3.75
CA ILE A 195 -16.39 -10.25 2.28
C ILE A 195 -17.42 -9.23 1.80
N ASP A 196 -18.63 -9.22 2.36
CA ASP A 196 -19.72 -8.32 1.95
C ASP A 196 -19.31 -6.85 2.15
N VAL A 197 -18.69 -6.50 3.29
CA VAL A 197 -18.22 -5.14 3.57
C VAL A 197 -17.09 -4.75 2.63
N CYS A 198 -16.11 -5.64 2.44
CA CYS A 198 -14.96 -5.35 1.59
C CYS A 198 -15.37 -5.22 0.12
N HIS A 199 -16.25 -6.09 -0.36
CA HIS A 199 -16.84 -6.02 -1.69
C HIS A 199 -17.62 -4.72 -1.87
N ALA A 200 -18.44 -4.30 -0.89
CA ALA A 200 -19.16 -3.03 -0.96
C ALA A 200 -18.22 -1.81 -0.99
N CYS A 201 -17.07 -1.88 -0.33
CA CYS A 201 -16.03 -0.87 -0.43
C CYS A 201 -15.43 -0.86 -1.83
N HIS A 202 -15.05 -2.03 -2.35
CA HIS A 202 -14.49 -2.18 -3.68
C HIS A 202 -15.43 -1.69 -4.79
N GLU A 203 -16.71 -2.02 -4.75
CA GLU A 203 -17.69 -1.58 -5.77
C GLU A 203 -18.00 -0.08 -5.70
N SER A 204 -17.54 0.63 -4.67
CA SER A 204 -17.76 2.07 -4.58
C SER A 204 -16.81 2.83 -5.52
N ASP A 205 -17.38 3.63 -6.43
CA ASP A 205 -16.59 4.52 -7.31
C ASP A 205 -15.66 5.49 -6.57
N THR A 206 -16.01 5.78 -5.31
CA THR A 206 -15.24 6.69 -4.44
C THR A 206 -14.17 5.98 -3.63
N TRP A 207 -13.94 4.69 -3.86
CA TRP A 207 -12.92 3.90 -3.18
C TRP A 207 -11.63 3.88 -3.99
N PRO A 208 -10.61 4.69 -3.66
CA PRO A 208 -9.38 4.80 -4.43
C PRO A 208 -8.44 3.59 -4.39
N SER A 209 -8.71 2.52 -3.64
CA SER A 209 -7.87 1.31 -3.67
C SER A 209 -8.57 0.17 -4.40
N LYS A 210 -7.85 -0.51 -5.29
CA LYS A 210 -8.34 -1.68 -6.03
C LYS A 210 -7.29 -2.74 -5.93
N LEU A 211 -7.67 -3.89 -5.39
CA LEU A 211 -6.77 -5.03 -5.26
C LEU A 211 -6.57 -5.66 -6.64
N TYR A 212 -5.31 -5.85 -7.05
CA TYR A 212 -4.95 -6.61 -8.25
C TYR A 212 -4.00 -7.75 -7.89
N LEU A 213 -4.43 -8.97 -8.21
CA LEU A 213 -3.77 -10.23 -7.92
C LEU A 213 -3.93 -11.13 -9.16
N PRO A 214 -2.93 -11.18 -10.06
CA PRO A 214 -3.06 -11.83 -11.37
C PRO A 214 -3.34 -13.34 -11.26
N GLU A 215 -2.90 -13.97 -10.19
CA GLU A 215 -3.06 -15.42 -9.94
C GLU A 215 -4.25 -15.74 -9.03
N SER A 216 -5.11 -14.76 -8.75
CA SER A 216 -6.26 -14.93 -7.86
C SER A 216 -7.26 -15.97 -8.37
N THR A 217 -8.04 -16.57 -7.47
CA THR A 217 -9.24 -17.31 -7.86
C THR A 217 -10.48 -16.41 -7.94
N ASN A 218 -10.43 -15.23 -7.33
CA ASN A 218 -11.50 -14.22 -7.34
C ASN A 218 -11.36 -13.33 -8.59
N SER A 219 -12.41 -13.30 -9.43
CA SER A 219 -12.41 -12.48 -10.64
C SER A 219 -12.30 -10.98 -10.37
N ALA A 220 -12.77 -10.50 -9.22
CA ALA A 220 -12.66 -9.09 -8.84
C ALA A 220 -11.20 -8.64 -8.68
N PHE A 221 -10.29 -9.55 -8.32
CA PHE A 221 -8.88 -9.22 -8.12
C PHE A 221 -8.07 -9.31 -9.41
N LYS A 222 -8.65 -9.76 -10.53
CA LYS A 222 -7.94 -9.91 -11.81
C LYS A 222 -8.02 -8.69 -12.71
N VAL A 223 -8.80 -7.69 -12.33
CA VAL A 223 -8.98 -6.49 -13.13
C VAL A 223 -7.74 -5.63 -12.93
N GLU A 224 -6.94 -5.52 -14.00
CA GLU A 224 -5.76 -4.66 -13.99
C GLU A 224 -6.19 -3.19 -13.79
N PRO A 225 -5.62 -2.49 -12.80
CA PRO A 225 -5.99 -1.11 -12.51
C PRO A 225 -5.38 -0.17 -13.55
N GLU A 226 -6.04 0.97 -13.75
CA GLU A 226 -5.49 2.04 -14.59
C GLU A 226 -4.24 2.63 -13.93
N ASP A 227 -3.16 2.76 -14.69
CA ASP A 227 -1.91 3.36 -14.23
C ASP A 227 -2.11 4.87 -14.02
N ALA A 228 -2.06 5.30 -12.76
CA ALA A 228 -2.28 6.69 -12.37
C ALA A 228 -1.23 7.67 -12.94
N MET A 229 -0.07 7.16 -13.33
CA MET A 229 1.04 7.94 -13.89
C MET A 229 1.06 7.93 -15.42
N GLN A 230 0.25 7.10 -16.07
CA GLN A 230 0.19 6.99 -17.52
C GLN A 230 -0.03 8.33 -18.24
N PRO A 231 -0.96 9.22 -17.81
CA PRO A 231 -1.15 10.51 -18.47
C PRO A 231 0.09 11.41 -18.39
N LEU A 232 0.85 11.32 -17.29
CA LEU A 232 2.09 12.07 -17.13
C LEU A 232 3.16 11.56 -18.11
N PHE A 233 3.31 10.24 -18.23
CA PHE A 233 4.28 9.64 -19.15
C PHE A 233 3.99 9.99 -20.62
N GLU A 234 2.72 9.96 -21.02
CA GLU A 234 2.30 10.35 -22.36
C GLU A 234 2.58 11.83 -22.65
N SER A 235 2.29 12.70 -21.67
CA SER A 235 2.55 14.14 -21.80
C SER A 235 4.04 14.47 -21.92
N GLU A 236 4.90 13.86 -21.10
CA GLU A 236 6.34 14.12 -21.10
C GLU A 236 7.03 13.52 -22.34
N SER A 237 6.60 12.33 -22.78
CA SER A 237 7.14 11.70 -23.99
C SER A 237 6.85 12.50 -25.27
N SER A 238 5.70 13.20 -25.31
CA SER A 238 5.35 14.05 -26.46
C SER A 238 6.13 15.37 -26.54
N ARG A 239 6.76 15.80 -25.44
CA ARG A 239 7.60 17.02 -25.39
C ARG A 239 9.03 16.78 -25.88
N VAL A 240 9.51 15.54 -25.78
CA VAL A 240 10.80 15.08 -26.31
C VAL A 240 10.72 15.06 -27.84
N GLY A 241 10.91 16.22 -28.46
CA GLY A 241 10.80 16.39 -29.91
C GLY A 241 10.42 17.81 -30.35
N SER A 242 10.07 18.70 -29.42
CA SER A 242 9.76 20.11 -29.74
C SER A 242 10.99 21.03 -29.79
N GLU A 243 12.18 20.49 -29.54
CA GLU A 243 13.45 21.16 -29.82
C GLU A 243 13.92 20.81 -31.25
N GLU A 244 13.08 21.06 -32.26
CA GLU A 244 13.62 21.30 -33.59
C GLU A 244 14.27 22.69 -33.54
N VAL A 245 15.59 22.67 -33.69
CA VAL A 245 16.43 23.85 -33.89
C VAL A 245 15.83 24.68 -35.01
N ASP A 246 15.24 25.82 -34.67
CA ASP A 246 14.99 26.88 -35.63
C ASP A 246 16.37 27.42 -36.03
N GLU A 247 16.97 26.86 -37.10
CA GLU A 247 18.10 27.47 -37.82
C GLU A 247 17.60 28.73 -38.55
N GLY A 248 17.01 29.65 -37.80
CA GLY A 248 16.56 30.96 -38.24
C GLY A 248 17.61 32.00 -37.89
N SER A 249 18.60 32.16 -38.78
CA SER A 249 19.48 33.32 -38.92
C SER A 249 19.75 34.16 -37.66
N GLN A 250 20.85 33.87 -36.96
CA GLN A 250 21.48 34.84 -36.06
C GLN A 250 21.89 36.09 -36.86
N THR A 251 21.13 37.17 -36.73
CA THR A 251 21.65 38.52 -36.83
C THR A 251 22.02 38.98 -35.43
N ASP A 252 23.30 39.26 -35.21
CA ASP A 252 23.84 39.84 -33.98
C ASP A 252 23.12 41.15 -33.61
N GLU A 253 22.23 41.10 -32.62
CA GLU A 253 21.88 42.29 -31.83
C GLU A 253 22.09 41.97 -30.35
N VAL A 254 23.08 42.66 -29.80
CA VAL A 254 23.51 42.59 -28.40
C VAL A 254 22.47 43.34 -27.56
N ASP A 255 21.59 42.62 -26.85
CA ASP A 255 20.64 43.27 -25.95
C ASP A 255 21.29 43.46 -24.56
N ALA A 256 21.61 44.72 -24.27
CA ALA A 256 22.23 45.14 -23.04
C ALA A 256 21.21 45.15 -21.89
N LEU A 257 21.56 44.54 -20.75
CA LEU A 257 20.79 44.66 -19.52
C LEU A 257 20.67 46.14 -19.12
N ALA A 258 19.43 46.63 -19.01
CA ALA A 258 19.15 47.99 -18.55
C ALA A 258 19.65 48.18 -17.10
N PRO A 259 20.41 49.24 -16.80
CA PRO A 259 20.96 49.45 -15.46
C PRO A 259 19.84 49.85 -14.48
N GLY A 260 19.66 49.06 -13.40
CA GLY A 260 18.83 49.45 -12.25
C GLY A 260 17.84 48.43 -11.71
N VAL A 261 17.87 47.15 -12.13
CA VAL A 261 16.98 46.13 -11.55
C VAL A 261 17.49 45.70 -10.17
N PRO A 262 16.73 45.88 -9.08
CA PRO A 262 17.12 45.39 -7.77
C PRO A 262 17.01 43.86 -7.74
N LEU A 263 18.08 43.19 -7.33
CA LEU A 263 18.05 41.77 -7.01
C LEU A 263 17.31 41.62 -5.67
N GLY A 264 16.12 41.03 -5.72
CA GLY A 264 15.39 40.51 -4.55
C GLY A 264 15.80 39.08 -4.23
#